data_AF-A0A8J7YF01-F1
#
_entry.id   AF-A0A8J7YF01-F1
#
_cell.length_a   1.000
_cell.length_b   1.000
_cell.length_c   1.000
_cell.angle_alpha   90.00
_cell.angle_beta   90.00
_cell.angle_gamma   90.00
#
_symmetry.space_group_name_H-M   'P 1'
#
loop_
_entity.id
_entity.type
_entity.pdbx_description
1 polymer ?
#
loop_
_entity_poly.entity_id
_entity_poly.type
_entity_poly.pdbx_seq_one_letter_code
_entity_poly.pdbx_strand_id
1 'polypeptide(L)'
;FDVELKDSEIPKMTVKNSSIKLKRIGENMTTGEIVVEGDVGMHLGVEMKGGKIVVNGNADNWAGQGMKDGEIIIKGNAKDYIGSTYRGGYKGMSGGTIIVEGDVGHEIGEYMTRGIIHVKGNAKSHVGIHLSGGIIIIDGDVKDRIGGEMVKGAIVVKGKVVDMLPTFKFEGIVEDPVIKIRKKDEGVKVEGKYYKYSGDYCLNKPKGQLYISVESNPDLRK
;
A
#
# COMPACT_ATOMS: atom_id res chain seq x y z
N PHE A 1 16.26 25.99 -7.58
CA PHE A 1 15.07 26.37 -6.81
C PHE A 1 15.32 27.74 -6.23
N ASP A 2 14.34 28.63 -6.30
CA ASP A 2 14.31 29.84 -5.47
C ASP A 2 13.82 29.43 -4.07
N VAL A 3 14.46 29.92 -3.01
CA VAL A 3 14.24 29.44 -1.64
C VAL A 3 13.83 30.60 -0.74
N GLU A 4 12.71 30.43 -0.04
CA GLU A 4 12.21 31.32 1.00
C GLU A 4 12.20 30.57 2.34
N LEU A 5 12.76 31.18 3.39
CA LEU A 5 12.82 30.60 4.73
C LEU A 5 11.90 31.36 5.67
N LYS A 6 11.16 30.62 6.50
CA LYS A 6 10.30 31.14 7.56
C LYS A 6 10.54 30.32 8.81
N ASP A 7 10.58 30.99 9.96
CA ASP A 7 10.64 30.31 11.24
C ASP A 7 9.34 29.53 11.46
N SER A 8 9.49 28.30 11.94
CA SER A 8 8.39 27.39 12.24
C SER A 8 8.79 26.48 13.39
N GLU A 9 7.88 26.25 14.33
CA GLU A 9 8.11 25.30 15.44
C GLU A 9 8.31 23.86 14.93
N ILE A 10 7.62 23.50 13.84
CA ILE A 10 7.73 22.19 13.20
C ILE A 10 8.34 22.38 11.80
N PRO A 11 9.40 21.64 11.43
CA PRO A 11 10.00 21.73 10.11
C PRO A 11 8.98 21.43 9.02
N LYS A 12 8.72 22.39 8.13
CA LYS A 12 7.82 22.23 6.99
C LYS A 12 8.47 22.75 5.71
N MET A 13 8.43 21.95 4.66
CA MET A 13 8.90 22.29 3.32
C MET A 13 7.72 22.28 2.35
N THR A 14 7.61 23.30 1.49
CA THR A 14 6.67 23.29 0.37
C THR A 14 7.43 23.38 -0.94
N VAL A 15 7.28 22.38 -1.81
CA VAL A 15 7.85 22.36 -3.16
C VAL A 15 6.77 22.77 -4.15
N LYS A 16 6.90 23.97 -4.72
CA LYS A 16 5.97 24.48 -5.73
C LYS A 16 6.38 24.07 -7.14
N ASN A 17 5.39 23.92 -8.03
CA ASN A 17 5.59 23.60 -9.45
C ASN A 17 6.47 22.37 -9.67
N SER A 18 6.26 21.32 -8.87
CA SER A 18 7.00 20.07 -9.00
C SER A 18 6.57 19.30 -10.25
N SER A 19 7.48 18.45 -10.74
CA SER A 19 7.21 17.56 -11.87
C SER A 19 7.85 16.20 -11.66
N ILE A 20 7.50 15.25 -12.53
CA ILE A 20 8.03 13.87 -12.58
C ILE A 20 9.58 13.78 -12.63
N LYS A 21 10.27 14.88 -12.98
CA LYS A 21 11.73 14.92 -13.00
C LYS A 21 12.35 14.96 -11.60
N LEU A 22 11.62 15.42 -10.59
CA LEU A 22 12.11 15.54 -9.22
C LEU A 22 11.89 14.22 -8.48
N LYS A 23 12.98 13.48 -8.26
CA LYS A 23 12.97 12.16 -7.63
C LYS A 23 13.42 12.26 -6.17
N ARG A 24 13.16 11.21 -5.39
CA ARG A 24 13.73 11.03 -4.03
C ARG A 24 13.34 12.11 -3.01
N ILE A 25 12.21 12.80 -3.22
CA ILE A 25 11.70 13.78 -2.26
C ILE A 25 11.37 13.06 -0.95
N GLY A 26 11.90 13.57 0.17
CA GLY A 26 11.66 12.99 1.49
C GLY A 26 12.38 11.66 1.76
N GLU A 27 13.38 11.30 0.95
CA GLU A 27 14.24 10.15 1.22
C GLU A 27 14.82 10.22 2.64
N ASN A 28 14.67 9.12 3.40
CA ASN A 28 15.17 8.97 4.77
C ASN A 28 14.64 10.01 5.79
N MET A 29 13.58 10.76 5.47
CA MET A 29 12.97 11.75 6.37
C MET A 29 12.52 11.11 7.70
N THR A 30 12.74 11.81 8.82
CA THR A 30 12.45 11.32 10.18
C THR A 30 11.37 12.12 10.92
N THR A 31 11.16 13.38 10.56
CA THR A 31 10.19 14.29 11.20
C THR A 31 9.83 15.43 10.24
N GLY A 32 8.84 16.23 10.60
CA GLY A 32 8.38 17.39 9.85
C GLY A 32 7.36 17.05 8.78
N GLU A 33 7.11 18.00 7.89
CA GLU A 33 6.16 17.88 6.80
C GLU A 33 6.75 18.35 5.47
N ILE A 34 6.55 17.58 4.39
CA ILE A 34 6.82 18.02 3.02
C ILE A 34 5.50 18.06 2.26
N VAL A 35 5.17 19.23 1.70
CA VAL A 35 4.03 19.40 0.80
C VAL A 35 4.56 19.64 -0.61
N VAL A 36 4.09 18.89 -1.59
CA VAL A 36 4.45 19.05 -2.99
C VAL A 36 3.23 19.50 -3.78
N GLU A 37 3.33 20.66 -4.43
CA GLU A 37 2.35 21.17 -5.38
C GLU A 37 2.75 20.74 -6.79
N GLY A 38 2.09 19.70 -7.32
CA GLY A 38 2.39 19.08 -8.60
C GLY A 38 2.79 17.61 -8.48
N ASP A 39 3.35 17.07 -9.56
CA ASP A 39 3.76 15.66 -9.65
C ASP A 39 5.15 15.43 -9.03
N VAL A 40 5.44 14.19 -8.64
CA VAL A 40 6.75 13.74 -8.16
C VAL A 40 7.26 12.54 -8.93
N GLY A 41 8.56 12.51 -9.17
CA GLY A 41 9.27 11.40 -9.78
C GLY A 41 9.39 10.18 -8.85
N MET A 42 10.26 9.26 -9.27
CA MET A 42 10.48 7.99 -8.58
C MET A 42 11.03 8.16 -7.16
N HIS A 43 10.78 7.16 -6.30
CA HIS A 43 11.35 7.04 -4.96
C HIS A 43 10.92 8.12 -3.96
N LEU A 44 9.70 8.63 -4.09
CA LEU A 44 9.08 9.50 -3.07
C LEU A 44 9.15 8.81 -1.69
N GLY A 45 9.72 9.45 -0.67
CA GLY A 45 9.73 8.95 0.70
C GLY A 45 10.45 7.60 0.89
N VAL A 46 11.40 7.26 0.02
CA VAL A 46 12.18 6.01 0.15
C VAL A 46 12.88 5.96 1.52
N GLU A 47 12.75 4.83 2.21
CA GLU A 47 13.26 4.61 3.57
C GLU A 47 12.83 5.64 4.63
N MET A 48 11.70 6.33 4.43
CA MET A 48 11.14 7.27 5.41
C MET A 48 10.90 6.60 6.78
N LYS A 49 11.23 7.32 7.86
CA LYS A 49 11.23 6.84 9.26
C LYS A 49 10.31 7.66 10.17
N GLY A 50 9.60 8.64 9.62
CA GLY A 50 8.71 9.53 10.36
C GLY A 50 8.44 10.84 9.61
N GLY A 51 7.54 11.65 10.15
CA GLY A 51 7.03 12.85 9.48
C GLY A 51 5.90 12.56 8.50
N LYS A 52 5.59 13.54 7.66
CA LYS A 52 4.48 13.48 6.70
C LYS A 52 4.89 14.04 5.34
N ILE A 53 4.49 13.36 4.27
CA ILE A 53 4.63 13.85 2.89
C ILE A 53 3.25 13.90 2.24
N VAL A 54 2.87 15.05 1.69
CA VAL A 54 1.63 15.24 0.93
C VAL A 54 1.98 15.65 -0.49
N VAL A 55 1.51 14.89 -1.48
CA VAL A 55 1.69 15.19 -2.91
C VAL A 55 0.34 15.56 -3.50
N ASN A 56 0.18 16.83 -3.88
CA ASN A 56 -1.02 17.35 -4.56
C ASN A 56 -0.95 17.10 -6.09
N GLY A 57 -0.65 15.86 -6.45
CA GLY A 57 -0.42 15.41 -7.83
C GLY A 57 -0.16 13.90 -7.86
N ASN A 58 0.49 13.44 -8.93
CA ASN A 58 0.82 12.03 -9.13
C ASN A 58 2.22 11.69 -8.62
N ALA A 59 2.45 10.42 -8.30
CA ALA A 59 3.76 9.87 -7.99
C ALA A 59 4.19 8.81 -9.02
N ASP A 60 5.47 8.80 -9.38
CA ASP A 60 6.04 7.73 -10.19
C ASP A 60 6.27 6.44 -9.37
N ASN A 61 6.98 5.48 -9.95
CA ASN A 61 7.29 4.20 -9.32
C ASN A 61 8.05 4.33 -7.97
N TRP A 62 7.92 3.30 -7.13
CA TRP A 62 8.67 3.13 -5.87
C TRP A 62 8.38 4.17 -4.78
N ALA A 63 7.19 4.76 -4.75
CA ALA A 63 6.77 5.58 -3.63
C ALA A 63 6.76 4.75 -2.32
N GLY A 64 7.44 5.24 -1.28
CA GLY A 64 7.55 4.58 0.02
C GLY A 64 8.34 3.27 0.02
N GLN A 65 9.20 3.01 -0.98
CA GLN A 65 10.07 1.84 -0.98
C GLN A 65 10.87 1.76 0.33
N GLY A 66 10.82 0.60 1.01
CA GLY A 66 11.54 0.40 2.28
C GLY A 66 11.10 1.32 3.43
N MET A 67 9.93 1.96 3.35
CA MET A 67 9.40 2.84 4.39
C MET A 67 9.30 2.12 5.75
N LYS A 68 9.69 2.79 6.82
CA LYS A 68 9.80 2.26 8.19
C LYS A 68 8.78 2.89 9.13
N ASP A 69 8.45 4.16 8.94
CA ASP A 69 7.38 4.88 9.63
C ASP A 69 7.02 6.19 8.91
N GLY A 70 6.00 6.89 9.41
CA GLY A 70 5.50 8.16 8.88
C GLY A 70 4.27 8.00 8.01
N GLU A 71 3.87 9.08 7.34
CA GLU A 71 2.69 9.12 6.48
C GLU A 71 3.02 9.71 5.11
N ILE A 72 2.63 9.01 4.04
CA ILE A 72 2.69 9.51 2.66
C ILE A 72 1.26 9.56 2.12
N ILE A 73 0.81 10.74 1.68
CA ILE A 73 -0.49 10.95 1.04
C ILE A 73 -0.28 11.43 -0.40
N ILE A 74 -0.75 10.66 -1.37
CA ILE A 74 -0.72 11.01 -2.79
C ILE A 74 -2.16 11.29 -3.24
N LYS A 75 -2.43 12.53 -3.63
CA LYS A 75 -3.78 12.99 -4.02
C LYS A 75 -4.17 12.56 -5.44
N GLY A 76 -3.20 12.30 -6.30
CA GLY A 76 -3.40 11.73 -7.63
C GLY A 76 -3.17 10.23 -7.66
N ASN A 77 -2.69 9.76 -8.81
CA ASN A 77 -2.32 8.38 -9.04
C ASN A 77 -0.88 8.11 -8.60
N ALA A 78 -0.57 6.84 -8.36
CA ALA A 78 0.80 6.37 -8.22
C ALA A 78 1.05 5.23 -9.20
N LYS A 79 2.31 4.98 -9.56
CA LYS A 79 2.63 3.88 -10.49
C LYS A 79 2.95 2.58 -9.74
N ASP A 80 3.97 1.85 -10.19
CA ASP A 80 4.28 0.51 -9.73
C ASP A 80 5.12 0.53 -8.44
N TYR A 81 5.17 -0.61 -7.73
CA TYR A 81 6.09 -0.86 -6.61
C TYR A 81 5.93 0.08 -5.40
N ILE A 82 4.71 0.54 -5.11
CA ILE A 82 4.47 1.35 -3.90
C ILE A 82 4.72 0.49 -2.66
N GLY A 83 5.47 1.00 -1.68
CA GLY A 83 5.79 0.28 -0.45
C GLY A 83 6.62 -1.00 -0.65
N SER A 84 7.29 -1.13 -1.80
CA SER A 84 8.03 -2.34 -2.18
C SER A 84 9.35 -2.51 -1.39
N THR A 85 10.06 -3.60 -1.66
CA THR A 85 11.48 -3.72 -1.32
C THR A 85 12.38 -3.14 -2.42
N TYR A 86 13.68 -3.13 -2.15
CA TYR A 86 14.71 -2.91 -3.15
C TYR A 86 15.01 -4.22 -3.89
N ARG A 87 15.50 -4.14 -5.13
CA ARG A 87 15.79 -5.33 -5.95
C ARG A 87 16.74 -6.30 -5.24
N GLY A 88 16.36 -7.58 -5.20
CA GLY A 88 17.09 -8.64 -4.49
C GLY A 88 16.93 -8.63 -2.97
N GLY A 89 16.18 -7.66 -2.43
CA GLY A 89 15.77 -7.64 -1.04
C GLY A 89 14.61 -8.60 -0.77
N TYR A 90 14.36 -8.84 0.52
CA TYR A 90 13.24 -9.66 1.00
C TYR A 90 12.54 -9.00 2.20
N LYS A 91 12.85 -7.72 2.44
CA LYS A 91 12.28 -6.88 3.48
C LYS A 91 11.90 -5.54 2.85
N GLY A 92 10.63 -5.36 2.52
CA GLY A 92 10.09 -4.12 1.98
C GLY A 92 9.68 -3.15 3.08
N MET A 93 8.57 -2.43 2.85
CA MET A 93 7.97 -1.56 3.85
C MET A 93 7.75 -2.30 5.19
N SER A 94 8.13 -1.66 6.29
CA SER A 94 8.16 -2.23 7.64
C SER A 94 7.46 -1.37 8.70
N GLY A 95 6.77 -0.33 8.27
CA GLY A 95 5.87 0.50 9.07
C GLY A 95 5.44 1.74 8.31
N GLY A 96 4.68 2.60 8.98
CA GLY A 96 4.07 3.79 8.37
C GLY A 96 2.81 3.49 7.57
N THR A 97 2.26 4.56 6.98
CA THR A 97 1.02 4.55 6.22
C THR A 97 1.23 5.23 4.88
N ILE A 98 0.82 4.58 3.79
CA ILE A 98 0.75 5.17 2.45
C ILE A 98 -0.70 5.21 2.00
N ILE A 99 -1.20 6.40 1.66
CA ILE A 99 -2.55 6.61 1.14
C ILE A 99 -2.45 7.15 -0.28
N VAL A 100 -3.09 6.49 -1.23
CA VAL A 100 -3.23 6.96 -2.61
C VAL A 100 -4.71 7.20 -2.90
N GLU A 101 -5.08 8.43 -3.28
CA GLU A 101 -6.47 8.76 -3.57
C GLU A 101 -6.91 8.33 -4.97
N GLY A 102 -5.98 8.21 -5.92
CA GLY A 102 -6.22 7.69 -7.26
C GLY A 102 -5.89 6.21 -7.41
N ASP A 103 -5.56 5.84 -8.65
CA ASP A 103 -5.18 4.48 -9.06
C ASP A 103 -3.69 4.20 -8.80
N VAL A 104 -3.37 2.90 -8.72
CA VAL A 104 -2.00 2.39 -8.58
C VAL A 104 -1.64 1.36 -9.64
N GLY A 105 -0.34 1.17 -9.84
CA GLY A 105 0.21 0.21 -10.79
C GLY A 105 0.24 -1.24 -10.29
N HIS A 106 1.31 -1.93 -10.68
CA HIS A 106 1.59 -3.33 -10.34
C HIS A 106 2.44 -3.47 -9.07
N GLU A 107 2.42 -4.66 -8.47
CA GLU A 107 3.37 -5.08 -7.41
C GLU A 107 3.37 -4.17 -6.17
N ILE A 108 2.19 -3.68 -5.80
CA ILE A 108 1.99 -2.82 -4.63
C ILE A 108 2.20 -3.62 -3.35
N GLY A 109 3.04 -3.13 -2.45
CA GLY A 109 3.40 -3.80 -1.20
C GLY A 109 4.24 -5.05 -1.41
N GLU A 110 5.01 -5.13 -2.50
CA GLU A 110 5.96 -6.23 -2.74
C GLU A 110 6.93 -6.41 -1.57
N TYR A 111 6.99 -7.63 -1.02
CA TYR A 111 7.73 -7.98 0.22
C TYR A 111 7.42 -7.10 1.44
N MET A 112 6.28 -6.43 1.49
CA MET A 112 5.87 -5.64 2.66
C MET A 112 5.77 -6.54 3.91
N THR A 113 6.31 -6.05 5.03
CA THR A 113 6.44 -6.78 6.29
C THR A 113 5.50 -6.25 7.38
N ARG A 114 5.21 -4.94 7.33
CA ARG A 114 4.36 -4.18 8.28
C ARG A 114 3.97 -2.84 7.64
N GLY A 115 3.03 -2.13 8.27
CA GLY A 115 2.50 -0.84 7.81
C GLY A 115 1.13 -1.00 7.18
N ILE A 116 0.61 0.10 6.64
CA ILE A 116 -0.67 0.14 5.92
C ILE A 116 -0.48 0.80 4.56
N ILE A 117 -0.99 0.18 3.51
CA ILE A 117 -1.17 0.82 2.20
C ILE A 117 -2.67 0.86 1.91
N HIS A 118 -3.23 2.05 1.71
CA HIS A 118 -4.64 2.24 1.36
C HIS A 118 -4.76 2.99 0.03
N VAL A 119 -5.34 2.33 -0.96
CA VAL A 119 -5.60 2.88 -2.28
C VAL A 119 -7.11 3.07 -2.43
N LYS A 120 -7.54 4.30 -2.70
CA LYS A 120 -8.95 4.63 -2.91
C LYS A 120 -9.43 4.33 -4.34
N GLY A 121 -8.52 4.29 -5.30
CA GLY A 121 -8.79 3.86 -6.67
C GLY A 121 -8.55 2.36 -6.89
N ASN A 122 -8.20 2.03 -8.13
CA ASN A 122 -7.94 0.67 -8.60
C ASN A 122 -6.46 0.30 -8.48
N ALA A 123 -6.17 -0.99 -8.46
CA ALA A 123 -4.82 -1.52 -8.60
C ALA A 123 -4.74 -2.48 -9.80
N LYS A 124 -3.55 -2.63 -10.38
CA LYS A 124 -3.35 -3.57 -11.49
C LYS A 124 -3.13 -5.00 -10.97
N SER A 125 -2.03 -5.64 -11.33
CA SER A 125 -1.74 -7.04 -10.97
C SER A 125 -0.79 -7.14 -9.79
N HIS A 126 -0.76 -8.31 -9.15
CA HIS A 126 0.26 -8.69 -8.16
C HIS A 126 0.28 -7.82 -6.90
N VAL A 127 -0.88 -7.33 -6.47
CA VAL A 127 -1.01 -6.65 -5.19
C VAL A 127 -0.57 -7.59 -4.07
N GLY A 128 0.40 -7.16 -3.26
CA GLY A 128 0.94 -7.91 -2.13
C GLY A 128 1.72 -9.16 -2.52
N ILE A 129 2.41 -9.16 -3.67
CA ILE A 129 3.31 -10.26 -4.00
C ILE A 129 4.40 -10.42 -2.92
N HIS A 130 4.63 -11.64 -2.46
CA HIS A 130 5.52 -11.96 -1.34
C HIS A 130 5.21 -11.27 0.00
N LEU A 131 3.96 -10.85 0.23
CA LEU A 131 3.57 -10.17 1.48
C LEU A 131 3.90 -11.04 2.71
N SER A 132 4.57 -10.45 3.70
CA SER A 132 4.98 -11.14 4.94
C SER A 132 4.47 -10.45 6.22
N GLY A 133 3.60 -9.46 6.05
CA GLY A 133 2.82 -8.79 7.09
C GLY A 133 2.28 -7.46 6.59
N GLY A 134 1.72 -6.63 7.48
CA GLY A 134 1.05 -5.39 7.07
C GLY A 134 -0.34 -5.61 6.49
N ILE A 135 -1.01 -4.52 6.15
CA ILE A 135 -2.37 -4.50 5.62
C ILE A 135 -2.39 -3.66 4.34
N ILE A 136 -2.92 -4.22 3.26
CA ILE A 136 -3.17 -3.51 2.00
C ILE A 136 -4.69 -3.44 1.79
N ILE A 137 -5.22 -2.24 1.54
CA ILE A 137 -6.65 -2.01 1.28
C ILE A 137 -6.78 -1.33 -0.07
N ILE A 138 -7.55 -1.94 -0.96
CA ILE A 138 -7.92 -1.37 -2.26
C ILE A 138 -9.44 -1.17 -2.26
N ASP A 139 -9.88 0.08 -2.38
CA ASP A 139 -11.32 0.39 -2.45
C ASP A 139 -11.90 0.09 -3.84
N GLY A 140 -11.09 0.20 -4.90
CA GLY A 140 -11.47 -0.11 -6.28
C GLY A 140 -11.21 -1.56 -6.69
N ASP A 141 -11.09 -1.75 -8.00
CA ASP A 141 -10.91 -3.04 -8.65
C ASP A 141 -9.44 -3.48 -8.62
N VAL A 142 -9.23 -4.80 -8.65
CA VAL A 142 -7.91 -5.41 -8.81
C VAL A 142 -7.96 -6.43 -9.93
N LYS A 143 -6.95 -6.41 -10.80
CA LYS A 143 -6.96 -7.26 -11.99
C LYS A 143 -6.75 -8.73 -11.64
N ASP A 144 -5.55 -9.13 -11.25
CA ASP A 144 -5.20 -10.54 -11.07
C ASP A 144 -4.04 -10.74 -10.08
N ARG A 145 -3.83 -12.02 -9.70
CA ARG A 145 -2.66 -12.50 -8.93
C ARG A 145 -2.46 -11.84 -7.56
N ILE A 146 -3.56 -11.52 -6.90
CA ILE A 146 -3.59 -10.90 -5.58
C ILE A 146 -2.97 -11.84 -4.54
N GLY A 147 -2.05 -11.32 -3.74
CA GLY A 147 -1.39 -12.08 -2.69
C GLY A 147 -0.51 -13.22 -3.19
N GLY A 148 -0.07 -13.18 -4.44
CA GLY A 148 0.82 -14.20 -4.99
C GLY A 148 2.03 -14.42 -4.10
N GLU A 149 2.26 -15.66 -3.69
CA GLU A 149 3.36 -16.05 -2.81
C GLU A 149 3.36 -15.31 -1.45
N MET A 150 2.20 -14.88 -0.95
CA MET A 150 2.11 -14.25 0.36
C MET A 150 2.26 -15.30 1.49
N VAL A 151 3.01 -14.94 2.53
CA VAL A 151 3.22 -15.74 3.75
C VAL A 151 2.31 -15.26 4.88
N LYS A 152 2.13 -13.96 5.02
CA LYS A 152 1.44 -13.28 6.14
C LYS A 152 0.91 -11.93 5.66
N GLY A 153 0.12 -11.26 6.49
CA GLY A 153 -0.48 -9.98 6.15
C GLY A 153 -1.93 -10.17 5.69
N ALA A 154 -2.58 -9.05 5.40
CA ALA A 154 -3.94 -9.05 4.92
C ALA A 154 -4.08 -8.13 3.70
N ILE A 155 -4.82 -8.58 2.70
CA ILE A 155 -5.20 -7.76 1.55
C ILE A 155 -6.73 -7.70 1.50
N VAL A 156 -7.26 -6.50 1.35
CA VAL A 156 -8.69 -6.22 1.27
C VAL A 156 -8.97 -5.60 -0.08
N VAL A 157 -9.97 -6.12 -0.79
CA VAL A 157 -10.45 -5.55 -2.04
C VAL A 157 -11.94 -5.31 -1.94
N LYS A 158 -12.35 -4.05 -2.04
CA LYS A 158 -13.77 -3.66 -2.00
C LYS A 158 -14.42 -3.66 -3.38
N GLY A 159 -13.65 -3.45 -4.45
CA GLY A 159 -14.12 -3.60 -5.82
C GLY A 159 -14.09 -5.03 -6.33
N LYS A 160 -14.08 -5.15 -7.66
CA LYS A 160 -14.07 -6.41 -8.39
C LYS A 160 -12.66 -6.99 -8.47
N VAL A 161 -12.57 -8.31 -8.34
CA VAL A 161 -11.38 -9.10 -8.64
C VAL A 161 -11.66 -9.92 -9.89
N VAL A 162 -10.86 -9.72 -10.95
CA VAL A 162 -11.10 -10.42 -12.22
C VAL A 162 -10.67 -11.89 -12.14
N ASP A 163 -9.54 -12.17 -11.52
CA ASP A 163 -9.03 -13.54 -11.39
C ASP A 163 -8.35 -13.79 -10.03
N MET A 164 -8.58 -14.99 -9.49
CA MET A 164 -8.06 -15.45 -8.20
C MET A 164 -7.06 -16.58 -8.40
N LEU A 165 -5.99 -16.58 -7.62
CA LEU A 165 -5.03 -17.67 -7.63
C LEU A 165 -5.67 -18.96 -7.08
N PRO A 166 -5.51 -20.11 -7.75
CA PRO A 166 -6.15 -21.37 -7.36
C PRO A 166 -5.57 -21.97 -6.06
N THR A 167 -4.48 -21.40 -5.56
CA THR A 167 -3.77 -21.83 -4.35
C THR A 167 -4.28 -21.14 -3.08
N PHE A 168 -5.33 -20.33 -3.16
CA PHE A 168 -6.02 -19.80 -1.99
C PHE A 168 -7.18 -20.71 -1.58
N LYS A 169 -7.30 -20.95 -0.28
CA LYS A 169 -8.39 -21.73 0.31
C LYS A 169 -9.48 -20.79 0.81
N PHE A 170 -10.72 -21.04 0.42
CA PHE A 170 -11.87 -20.34 0.98
C PHE A 170 -12.11 -20.74 2.44
N GLU A 171 -12.33 -19.76 3.31
CA GLU A 171 -12.56 -19.95 4.74
C GLU A 171 -13.97 -19.57 5.19
N GLY A 172 -14.76 -18.92 4.33
CA GLY A 172 -16.13 -18.49 4.63
C GLY A 172 -16.40 -17.02 4.32
N ILE A 173 -17.59 -16.56 4.71
CA ILE A 173 -18.01 -15.15 4.58
C ILE A 173 -17.91 -14.51 5.97
N VAL A 174 -17.39 -13.28 6.02
CA VAL A 174 -17.32 -12.45 7.23
C VAL A 174 -17.99 -11.10 6.98
N GLU A 175 -18.55 -10.50 8.02
CA GLU A 175 -19.20 -9.19 7.98
C GLU A 175 -18.48 -8.24 8.95
N ASP A 176 -18.24 -7.01 8.50
CA ASP A 176 -17.52 -5.95 9.21
C ASP A 176 -16.23 -6.41 9.92
N PRO A 177 -15.31 -7.13 9.23
CA PRO A 177 -14.16 -7.72 9.88
C PRO A 177 -13.22 -6.67 10.48
N VAL A 178 -12.71 -6.96 11.68
CA VAL A 178 -11.56 -6.25 12.27
C VAL A 178 -10.29 -7.02 11.94
N ILE A 179 -9.51 -6.50 11.00
CA ILE A 179 -8.34 -7.16 10.45
C ILE A 179 -7.15 -6.96 11.39
N LYS A 180 -6.63 -8.08 11.91
CA LYS A 180 -5.47 -8.10 12.80
C LYS A 180 -4.38 -9.00 12.22
N ILE A 181 -3.16 -8.48 12.16
CA ILE A 181 -1.99 -9.29 11.75
C ILE A 181 -1.42 -10.05 12.94
N ARG A 182 -1.39 -9.42 14.12
CA ARG A 182 -1.02 -10.04 15.41
C ARG A 182 -2.16 -9.89 16.39
N LYS A 183 -2.26 -10.81 17.35
CA LYS A 183 -3.32 -10.81 18.38
C LYS A 183 -3.44 -9.50 19.16
N LYS A 184 -2.32 -8.81 19.36
CA LYS A 184 -2.22 -7.57 20.13
C LYS A 184 -2.49 -6.30 19.32
N ASP A 185 -2.63 -6.41 18.00
CA ASP A 185 -2.88 -5.23 17.18
C ASP A 185 -4.33 -4.76 17.42
N GLU A 186 -4.54 -3.44 17.48
CA GLU A 186 -5.88 -2.84 17.58
C GLU A 186 -6.78 -3.35 16.45
N GLY A 187 -6.20 -3.40 15.25
CA GLY A 187 -6.79 -3.92 14.02
C GLY A 187 -7.43 -2.82 13.18
N VAL A 188 -7.66 -3.12 11.91
CA VAL A 188 -8.34 -2.21 10.98
C VAL A 188 -9.75 -2.74 10.73
N LYS A 189 -10.76 -2.00 11.18
CA LYS A 189 -12.16 -2.30 10.86
C LYS A 189 -12.39 -1.99 9.39
N VAL A 190 -12.97 -2.93 8.67
CA VAL A 190 -13.43 -2.75 7.29
C VAL A 190 -14.91 -3.09 7.25
N GLU A 191 -15.74 -2.18 6.75
CA GLU A 191 -17.19 -2.35 6.69
C GLU A 191 -17.61 -3.10 5.43
N GLY A 192 -18.63 -3.95 5.54
CA GLY A 192 -19.19 -4.74 4.45
C GLY A 192 -19.02 -6.25 4.64
N LYS A 193 -19.49 -7.01 3.64
CA LYS A 193 -19.42 -8.47 3.59
C LYS A 193 -18.30 -8.94 2.67
N TYR A 194 -17.46 -9.83 3.16
CA TYR A 194 -16.26 -10.29 2.48
C TYR A 194 -16.17 -11.82 2.44
N TYR A 195 -15.84 -12.36 1.27
CA TYR A 195 -15.26 -13.69 1.16
C TYR A 195 -13.87 -13.66 1.78
N LYS A 196 -13.62 -14.55 2.74
CA LYS A 196 -12.32 -14.71 3.38
C LYS A 196 -11.59 -15.89 2.76
N TYR A 197 -10.35 -15.67 2.36
CA TYR A 197 -9.45 -16.73 1.92
C TYR A 197 -8.18 -16.75 2.77
N SER A 198 -7.59 -17.94 2.89
CA SER A 198 -6.26 -18.15 3.45
C SER A 198 -5.30 -18.67 2.38
N GLY A 199 -4.05 -18.26 2.44
CA GLY A 199 -3.05 -18.58 1.42
C GLY A 199 -1.81 -17.68 1.53
N ASP A 200 -0.86 -17.76 0.62
CA ASP A 200 -0.84 -18.59 -0.60
C ASP A 200 -0.27 -20.00 -0.33
N TYR A 201 -1.02 -21.07 -0.62
CA TYR A 201 -0.59 -22.46 -0.36
C TYR A 201 0.43 -23.02 -1.35
N CYS A 202 0.93 -22.22 -2.30
CA CYS A 202 2.21 -22.56 -2.95
C CYS A 202 3.38 -22.54 -1.94
N LEU A 203 3.21 -21.86 -0.80
CA LEU A 203 4.17 -21.82 0.30
C LEU A 203 3.75 -22.73 1.46
N ASN A 204 4.73 -23.07 2.30
CA ASN A 204 4.51 -23.96 3.45
C ASN A 204 3.87 -23.19 4.63
N LYS A 205 2.69 -23.65 5.08
CA LYS A 205 1.95 -23.11 6.24
C LYS A 205 1.75 -21.58 6.17
N PRO A 206 1.15 -21.07 5.09
CA PRO A 206 0.89 -19.65 4.96
C PRO A 206 -0.16 -19.19 5.99
N LYS A 207 -0.11 -17.90 6.31
CA LYS A 207 -1.04 -17.19 7.20
C LYS A 207 -1.50 -15.88 6.56
N GLY A 208 -1.36 -15.76 5.25
CA GLY A 208 -1.92 -14.65 4.49
C GLY A 208 -3.44 -14.73 4.49
N GLN A 209 -4.06 -13.56 4.42
CA GLN A 209 -5.51 -13.39 4.48
C GLN A 209 -5.95 -12.50 3.32
N LEU A 210 -6.91 -12.97 2.53
CA LEU A 210 -7.60 -12.13 1.56
C LEU A 210 -9.04 -11.91 2.00
N TYR A 211 -9.51 -10.68 1.83
CA TYR A 211 -10.88 -10.27 2.06
C TYR A 211 -11.41 -9.63 0.77
N ILE A 212 -12.28 -10.34 0.06
CA ILE A 212 -12.80 -9.90 -1.25
C ILE A 212 -14.29 -9.59 -1.10
N SER A 213 -14.72 -8.39 -1.51
CA SER A 213 -16.11 -7.95 -1.39
C SER A 213 -17.08 -8.95 -2.02
N VAL A 214 -18.10 -9.37 -1.26
CA VAL A 214 -19.17 -10.24 -1.74
C VAL A 214 -20.04 -9.50 -2.76
N GLU A 215 -20.36 -8.25 -2.49
CA GLU A 215 -21.27 -7.43 -3.30
C GLU A 215 -20.70 -7.18 -4.71
N SER A 216 -19.39 -6.93 -4.79
CA SER A 216 -18.70 -6.67 -6.04
C SER A 216 -18.32 -7.94 -6.81
N ASN A 217 -18.42 -9.13 -6.18
CA ASN A 217 -17.94 -10.39 -6.73
C ASN A 217 -18.92 -11.56 -6.48
N PRO A 218 -20.19 -11.47 -6.90
CA PRO A 218 -21.22 -12.49 -6.61
C PRO A 218 -20.88 -13.89 -7.16
N ASP A 219 -20.10 -13.94 -8.24
CA ASP A 219 -19.73 -15.17 -8.96
C ASP A 219 -18.37 -15.73 -8.54
N LEU A 220 -17.71 -15.13 -7.53
CA LEU A 220 -16.39 -15.58 -7.12
C LEU A 220 -16.45 -17.00 -6.58
N ARG A 221 -15.51 -17.82 -7.05
CA ARG A 221 -15.49 -19.25 -6.72
C ARG A 221 -15.30 -19.44 -5.22
N LYS A 222 -16.22 -20.19 -4.62
CA LYS A 222 -16.21 -20.64 -3.22
C LYS A 222 -15.35 -21.89 -3.07
#